data_AF-A0A537T157-F1
#
_entry.id   AF-A0A537T157-F1
#
_cell.length_a   1.000
_cell.length_b   1.000
_cell.length_c   1.000
_cell.angle_alpha   90.00
_cell.angle_beta   90.00
_cell.angle_gamma   90.00
#
_symmetry.space_group_name_H-M   'P 1'
#
loop_
_entity.id
_entity.type
_entity.pdbx_description
1 polymer ?
#
loop_
_entity_poly.entity_id
_entity_poly.type
_entity_poly.pdbx_seq_one_letter_code
_entity_poly.pdbx_strand_id
1 'polypeptide(L)'
;MRRSLASGKDPHAHDVLFAFYDLKVAPVTFDFLWFLAAADLERRRRGLNSVHVVIVPGPHNGVRQETEDYNAIVDAQTRQARIYNILVQACRVLPSCSGLTLAGSRREAVFLRSAVARHVLPADYEPMLPVFPGPRSCLDAAREGEPGIGCLRAPADELRAIDAWASTHIGSRRMVVITLRRYGFMPARNSNMPAWIAFARSLDASRYCPVFIPDTHDTIAGLPTELRDFTVFPEAAWNIALRMALYERAFVNLGINTGPMGLAWLNERVRYATLKIETAEVPQATLGFIQSFGFEAGKSLPFATALQEWVWEDDTQECIARAFERLTRRIEACPDAVVQS
;
A
#
# COMPACT_ATOMS: atom_id res chain seq x y z
N MET A 1 -31.35 -31.20 -29.05
CA MET A 1 -31.22 -29.74 -29.24
C MET A 1 -29.89 -29.28 -28.65
N ARG A 2 -28.78 -29.47 -29.39
CA ARG A 2 -27.43 -29.03 -28.98
C ARG A 2 -27.28 -27.57 -29.39
N ARG A 3 -27.38 -26.63 -28.45
CA ARG A 3 -26.91 -25.26 -28.68
C ARG A 3 -25.39 -25.26 -28.55
N SER A 4 -24.74 -24.92 -29.65
CA SER A 4 -23.32 -24.59 -29.76
C SER A 4 -22.91 -23.60 -28.66
N LEU A 5 -21.91 -23.96 -27.86
CA LEU A 5 -21.18 -23.07 -26.95
C LEU A 5 -19.93 -22.47 -27.61
N ALA A 6 -19.91 -22.37 -28.94
CA ALA A 6 -18.82 -21.76 -29.69
C ALA A 6 -19.30 -20.47 -30.36
N SER A 7 -19.08 -19.34 -29.68
CA SER A 7 -18.76 -17.99 -30.20
C SER A 7 -19.33 -16.89 -29.29
N GLY A 8 -18.95 -16.89 -28.00
CA GLY A 8 -19.14 -15.75 -27.12
C GLY A 8 -17.79 -15.17 -26.75
N LYS A 9 -17.10 -14.50 -27.68
CA LYS A 9 -15.98 -13.64 -27.30
C LYS A 9 -16.61 -12.50 -26.51
N ASP A 10 -16.39 -12.46 -25.20
CA ASP A 10 -16.79 -11.31 -24.40
C ASP A 10 -16.07 -10.07 -24.96
N PRO A 11 -16.79 -9.09 -25.55
CA PRO A 11 -16.18 -7.89 -26.11
C PRO A 11 -15.38 -7.13 -25.07
N HIS A 12 -15.76 -7.20 -23.79
CA HIS A 12 -15.04 -6.56 -22.71
C HIS A 12 -13.63 -7.14 -22.50
N ALA A 13 -13.40 -8.42 -22.78
CA ALA A 13 -12.09 -9.05 -22.56
C ALA A 13 -11.00 -8.53 -23.51
N HIS A 14 -11.35 -7.82 -24.58
CA HIS A 14 -10.40 -7.27 -25.55
C HIS A 14 -9.72 -5.98 -25.06
N ASP A 15 -10.35 -5.21 -24.17
CA ASP A 15 -9.80 -3.95 -23.67
C ASP A 15 -9.38 -4.01 -22.20
N VAL A 16 -9.27 -5.22 -21.65
CA VAL A 16 -9.02 -5.46 -20.21
C VAL A 16 -7.71 -6.21 -20.04
N LEU A 17 -6.84 -5.70 -19.16
CA LEU A 17 -5.67 -6.43 -18.67
C LEU A 17 -6.09 -7.35 -17.52
N PHE A 18 -5.96 -8.67 -17.70
CA PHE A 18 -6.09 -9.64 -16.62
C PHE A 18 -4.77 -9.77 -15.88
N ALA A 19 -4.71 -9.21 -14.67
CA ALA A 19 -3.53 -9.25 -13.82
C ALA A 19 -3.66 -10.40 -12.81
N PHE A 20 -2.83 -11.44 -12.94
CA PHE A 20 -2.85 -12.62 -12.08
C PHE A 20 -1.85 -12.47 -10.92
N TYR A 21 -2.39 -12.46 -9.70
CA TYR A 21 -1.61 -12.47 -8.47
C TYR A 21 -1.64 -13.87 -7.84
N ASP A 22 -0.56 -14.63 -8.02
CA ASP A 22 -0.53 -16.04 -7.65
C ASP A 22 0.07 -16.27 -6.27
N LEU A 23 -0.80 -16.65 -5.33
CA LEU A 23 -0.44 -16.91 -3.93
C LEU A 23 0.38 -18.18 -3.73
N LYS A 24 0.78 -18.91 -4.79
CA LYS A 24 1.84 -19.92 -4.69
C LYS A 24 3.21 -19.28 -4.41
N VAL A 25 3.46 -18.09 -4.93
CA VAL A 25 4.76 -17.38 -4.79
C VAL A 25 4.60 -16.01 -4.15
N ALA A 26 3.48 -15.35 -4.37
CA ALA A 26 3.25 -13.99 -3.92
C ALA A 26 2.75 -13.95 -2.45
N PRO A 27 3.25 -13.00 -1.63
CA PRO A 27 2.82 -12.81 -0.26
C PRO A 27 1.41 -12.19 -0.16
N VAL A 28 0.73 -12.43 0.95
CA VAL A 28 -0.52 -11.74 1.32
C VAL A 28 -0.22 -10.47 2.15
N THR A 29 0.58 -9.58 1.57
CA THR A 29 1.10 -8.34 2.19
C THR A 29 0.79 -7.13 1.31
N PHE A 30 1.21 -5.95 1.76
CA PHE A 30 1.11 -4.70 0.98
C PHE A 30 2.06 -4.63 -0.23
N ASP A 31 2.92 -5.64 -0.46
CA ASP A 31 3.69 -5.75 -1.71
C ASP A 31 2.75 -5.84 -2.93
N PHE A 32 1.52 -6.31 -2.70
CA PHE A 32 0.44 -6.30 -3.68
C PHE A 32 0.16 -4.91 -4.29
N LEU A 33 0.44 -3.82 -3.58
CA LEU A 33 0.26 -2.48 -4.13
C LEU A 33 1.19 -2.21 -5.32
N TRP A 34 2.42 -2.72 -5.28
CA TRP A 34 3.35 -2.64 -6.41
C TRP A 34 2.86 -3.44 -7.61
N PHE A 35 2.22 -4.58 -7.37
CA PHE A 35 1.57 -5.35 -8.42
C PHE A 35 0.41 -4.58 -9.06
N LEU A 36 -0.42 -3.88 -8.28
CA LEU A 36 -1.48 -3.02 -8.81
C LEU A 36 -0.91 -1.88 -9.66
N ALA A 37 0.17 -1.24 -9.21
CA ALA A 37 0.85 -0.20 -9.97
C ALA A 37 1.44 -0.73 -11.28
N ALA A 38 2.05 -1.93 -11.25
CA ALA A 38 2.56 -2.60 -12.44
C ALA A 38 1.43 -2.97 -13.42
N ALA A 39 0.27 -3.39 -12.91
CA ALA A 39 -0.91 -3.67 -13.72
C ALA A 39 -1.44 -2.42 -14.43
N ASP A 40 -1.52 -1.28 -13.74
CA ASP A 40 -1.93 -0.03 -14.39
C ASP A 40 -0.91 0.45 -15.43
N LEU A 41 0.38 0.37 -15.12
CA LEU A 41 1.45 0.70 -16.04
C LEU A 41 1.34 -0.15 -17.32
N GLU A 42 1.21 -1.46 -17.19
CA GLU A 42 1.12 -2.37 -18.34
C GLU A 42 -0.17 -2.16 -19.14
N ARG A 43 -1.29 -1.91 -18.46
CA ARG A 43 -2.55 -1.56 -19.10
C ARG A 43 -2.39 -0.32 -19.98
N ARG A 44 -1.76 0.74 -19.45
CA ARG A 44 -1.49 1.98 -20.20
C ARG A 44 -0.56 1.75 -21.38
N ARG A 45 0.52 0.99 -21.21
CA ARG A 45 1.46 0.63 -22.29
C ARG A 45 0.78 -0.09 -23.45
N ARG A 46 -0.26 -0.89 -23.16
CA ARG A 46 -1.05 -1.62 -24.16
C ARG A 46 -2.28 -0.87 -24.66
N GLY A 47 -2.54 0.36 -24.19
CA GLY A 47 -3.72 1.13 -24.57
C GLY A 47 -5.04 0.52 -24.12
N LEU A 48 -5.02 -0.26 -23.04
CA LEU A 48 -6.19 -0.96 -22.51
C LEU A 48 -7.00 -0.05 -21.56
N ASN A 49 -8.30 -0.32 -21.41
CA ASN A 49 -9.22 0.52 -20.65
C ASN A 49 -9.16 0.26 -19.14
N SER A 50 -9.06 -1.00 -18.73
CA SER A 50 -9.10 -1.35 -17.30
C SER A 50 -8.24 -2.57 -16.95
N VAL A 51 -8.08 -2.78 -15.65
CA VAL A 51 -7.46 -3.96 -15.03
C VAL A 51 -8.56 -4.82 -14.41
N HIS A 52 -8.50 -6.13 -14.65
CA HIS A 52 -9.23 -7.14 -13.90
C HIS A 52 -8.23 -7.97 -13.10
N VAL A 53 -8.31 -7.91 -11.79
CA VAL A 53 -7.39 -8.65 -10.92
C VAL A 53 -7.89 -10.08 -10.74
N VAL A 54 -6.99 -11.05 -10.84
CA VAL A 54 -7.27 -12.46 -10.52
C VAL A 54 -6.35 -12.91 -9.40
N ILE A 55 -6.90 -13.19 -8.22
CA ILE A 55 -6.14 -13.76 -7.10
C ILE A 55 -6.22 -15.28 -7.20
N VAL A 56 -5.07 -15.93 -7.36
CA VAL A 56 -4.97 -17.39 -7.54
C VAL A 56 -4.53 -18.05 -6.23
N PRO A 57 -5.25 -19.07 -5.73
CA PRO A 57 -4.95 -19.67 -4.44
C PRO A 57 -3.62 -20.45 -4.46
N GLY A 58 -2.86 -20.29 -3.39
CA GLY A 58 -1.62 -21.03 -3.13
C GLY A 58 -1.88 -22.47 -2.65
N PRO A 59 -0.86 -23.34 -2.70
CA PRO A 59 -1.03 -24.76 -2.39
C PRO A 59 -1.17 -25.06 -0.88
N HIS A 60 -0.79 -24.13 0.00
CA HIS A 60 -0.82 -24.34 1.45
C HIS A 60 -1.99 -23.58 2.06
N ASN A 61 -3.18 -24.21 2.07
CA ASN A 61 -4.43 -23.59 2.51
C ASN A 61 -4.69 -22.26 1.77
N GLY A 62 -4.55 -22.23 0.45
CA GLY A 62 -4.83 -21.03 -0.35
C GLY A 62 -3.76 -19.94 -0.30
N VAL A 63 -2.66 -20.12 0.45
CA VAL A 63 -1.51 -19.20 0.50
C VAL A 63 -0.20 -19.95 0.25
N ARG A 64 0.92 -19.21 0.13
CA ARG A 64 2.25 -19.78 -0.07
C ARG A 64 2.78 -20.43 1.21
N GLN A 65 3.79 -21.28 1.09
CA GLN A 65 4.56 -21.70 2.26
C GLN A 65 5.39 -20.52 2.78
N GLU A 66 5.47 -20.40 4.11
CA GLU A 66 6.33 -19.43 4.80
C GLU A 66 7.26 -20.18 5.75
N THR A 67 8.28 -19.49 6.27
CA THR A 67 9.20 -20.06 7.27
C THR A 67 8.47 -20.44 8.56
N GLU A 68 9.05 -21.38 9.31
CA GLU A 68 8.49 -21.84 10.59
C GLU A 68 8.36 -20.69 11.59
N ASP A 69 9.40 -19.86 11.73
CA ASP A 69 9.40 -18.69 12.62
C ASP A 69 8.26 -17.71 12.30
N TYR A 70 7.96 -17.51 11.02
CA TYR A 70 6.85 -16.65 10.62
C TYR A 70 5.51 -17.30 10.94
N ASN A 71 5.35 -18.59 10.64
CA ASN A 71 4.11 -19.34 10.92
C ASN A 71 3.81 -19.45 12.42
N ALA A 72 4.83 -19.45 13.28
CA ALA A 72 4.67 -19.44 14.73
C ALA A 72 3.99 -18.17 15.26
N ILE A 73 4.13 -17.04 14.54
CA ILE A 73 3.55 -15.76 14.92
C ILE A 73 2.28 -15.46 14.11
N VAL A 74 2.26 -15.82 12.83
CA VAL A 74 1.12 -15.64 11.92
C VAL A 74 0.85 -16.91 11.15
N ASP A 75 -0.14 -17.66 11.64
CA ASP A 75 -0.57 -18.91 11.05
C ASP A 75 -1.22 -18.72 9.65
N ALA A 76 -1.47 -19.85 8.98
CA ALA A 76 -2.06 -19.85 7.65
C ALA A 76 -3.48 -19.25 7.61
N GLN A 77 -4.29 -19.43 8.67
CA GLN A 77 -5.66 -18.92 8.73
C GLN A 77 -5.67 -17.38 8.85
N THR A 78 -4.79 -16.83 9.69
CA THR A 78 -4.58 -15.38 9.83
C THR A 78 -4.09 -14.79 8.51
N ARG A 79 -3.23 -15.51 7.78
CA ARG A 79 -2.81 -15.12 6.43
C ARG A 79 -3.95 -15.16 5.41
N GLN A 80 -4.82 -16.17 5.44
CA GLN A 80 -6.00 -16.21 4.57
C GLN A 80 -6.90 -14.99 4.79
N ALA A 81 -7.10 -14.54 6.03
CA ALA A 81 -7.89 -13.34 6.32
C ALA A 81 -7.31 -12.08 5.64
N ARG A 82 -5.98 -12.00 5.44
CA ARG A 82 -5.33 -10.90 4.73
C ARG A 82 -5.67 -10.85 3.24
N ILE A 83 -6.13 -11.95 2.63
CA ILE A 83 -6.64 -11.91 1.26
C ILE A 83 -7.79 -10.90 1.18
N TYR A 84 -8.74 -10.99 2.11
CA TYR A 84 -9.89 -10.09 2.15
C TYR A 84 -9.53 -8.71 2.70
N ASN A 85 -8.81 -8.67 3.82
CA ASN A 85 -8.53 -7.41 4.52
C ASN A 85 -7.47 -6.56 3.82
N ILE A 86 -6.62 -7.16 2.98
CA ILE A 86 -5.57 -6.46 2.24
C ILE A 86 -5.79 -6.54 0.73
N LEU A 87 -5.72 -7.72 0.13
CA LEU A 87 -5.65 -7.80 -1.35
C LEU A 87 -6.96 -7.35 -2.02
N VAL A 88 -8.09 -7.89 -1.58
CA VAL A 88 -9.42 -7.53 -2.10
C VAL A 88 -9.70 -6.04 -1.87
N GLN A 89 -9.43 -5.54 -0.66
CA GLN A 89 -9.62 -4.12 -0.32
C GLN A 89 -8.71 -3.19 -1.13
N ALA A 90 -7.45 -3.58 -1.37
CA ALA A 90 -6.50 -2.78 -2.15
C ALA A 90 -6.91 -2.59 -3.61
N CYS A 91 -7.68 -3.53 -4.18
CA CYS A 91 -8.23 -3.36 -5.53
C CYS A 91 -9.11 -2.10 -5.65
N ARG A 92 -9.76 -1.68 -4.55
CA ARG A 92 -10.63 -0.49 -4.53
C ARG A 92 -9.87 0.83 -4.68
N VAL A 93 -8.57 0.85 -4.35
CA VAL A 93 -7.75 2.08 -4.46
C VAL A 93 -7.00 2.19 -5.79
N LEU A 94 -7.23 1.25 -6.72
CA LEU A 94 -6.74 1.37 -8.09
C LEU A 94 -7.90 1.85 -9.00
N PRO A 95 -7.88 3.10 -9.50
CA PRO A 95 -9.00 3.64 -10.29
C PRO A 95 -9.31 2.85 -11.56
N SER A 96 -8.31 2.22 -12.17
CA SER A 96 -8.48 1.41 -13.38
C SER A 96 -8.93 -0.03 -13.09
N CYS A 97 -9.11 -0.42 -11.83
CA CYS A 97 -9.59 -1.75 -11.47
C CYS A 97 -11.11 -1.86 -11.69
N SER A 98 -11.53 -2.49 -12.79
CA SER A 98 -12.94 -2.69 -13.11
C SER A 98 -13.52 -4.00 -12.58
N GLY A 99 -12.67 -4.91 -12.09
CA GLY A 99 -13.13 -6.21 -11.62
C GLY A 99 -12.07 -6.99 -10.85
N LEU A 100 -12.56 -7.94 -10.07
CA LEU A 100 -11.76 -8.84 -9.26
C LEU A 100 -12.37 -10.24 -9.31
N THR A 101 -11.53 -11.25 -9.52
CA THR A 101 -11.88 -12.65 -9.30
C THR A 101 -10.97 -13.24 -8.23
N LEU A 102 -11.57 -13.67 -7.12
CA LEU A 102 -10.91 -14.57 -6.19
C LEU A 102 -11.18 -16.00 -6.65
N ALA A 103 -10.21 -16.64 -7.31
CA ALA A 103 -10.40 -17.98 -7.83
C ALA A 103 -10.56 -18.97 -6.67
N GLY A 104 -11.62 -19.76 -6.67
CA GLY A 104 -11.87 -20.82 -5.69
C GLY A 104 -10.93 -22.01 -5.85
N SER A 105 -10.28 -22.15 -7.02
CA SER A 105 -9.27 -23.18 -7.27
C SER A 105 -8.25 -22.76 -8.32
N ARG A 106 -7.10 -23.43 -8.34
CA ARG A 106 -6.11 -23.24 -9.42
C ARG A 106 -6.66 -23.67 -10.78
N ARG A 107 -7.58 -24.64 -10.84
CA ARG A 107 -8.25 -25.06 -12.08
C ARG A 107 -9.10 -23.94 -12.67
N GLU A 108 -9.78 -23.18 -11.81
CA GLU A 108 -10.53 -21.99 -12.23
C GLU A 108 -9.59 -20.91 -12.78
N ALA A 109 -8.45 -20.67 -12.13
CA ALA A 109 -7.44 -19.75 -12.65
C ALA A 109 -6.89 -20.18 -14.02
N VAL A 110 -6.66 -21.48 -14.24
CA VAL A 110 -6.27 -22.05 -15.55
C VAL A 110 -7.35 -21.77 -16.60
N PHE A 111 -8.63 -21.96 -16.25
CA PHE A 111 -9.74 -21.66 -17.15
C PHE A 111 -9.77 -20.17 -17.52
N LEU A 112 -9.70 -19.27 -16.53
CA LEU A 112 -9.66 -17.82 -16.76
C LEU A 112 -8.50 -17.43 -17.67
N ARG A 113 -7.30 -17.95 -17.38
CA ARG A 113 -6.08 -17.69 -18.15
C ARG A 113 -6.16 -18.17 -19.61
N SER A 114 -6.75 -19.34 -19.83
CA SER A 114 -6.73 -20.01 -21.15
C SER A 114 -7.93 -19.63 -22.03
N ALA A 115 -9.12 -19.48 -21.43
CA ALA A 115 -10.36 -19.29 -22.17
C ALA A 115 -10.77 -17.81 -22.28
N VAL A 116 -10.52 -17.02 -21.22
CA VAL A 116 -11.05 -15.66 -21.07
C VAL A 116 -9.98 -14.61 -21.36
N ALA A 117 -8.87 -14.64 -20.61
CA ALA A 117 -7.87 -13.59 -20.63
C ALA A 117 -7.17 -13.45 -22.00
N ARG A 118 -7.22 -12.25 -22.58
CA ARG A 118 -6.53 -11.92 -23.85
C ARG A 118 -5.24 -11.15 -23.61
N HIS A 119 -5.28 -10.20 -22.67
CA HIS A 119 -4.10 -9.47 -22.21
C HIS A 119 -3.80 -9.89 -20.78
N VAL A 120 -2.58 -10.34 -20.55
CA VAL A 120 -2.19 -10.94 -19.26
C VAL A 120 -0.99 -10.18 -18.67
N LEU A 121 -1.02 -10.01 -17.35
CA LEU A 121 0.14 -9.66 -16.52
C LEU A 121 0.29 -10.70 -15.40
N PRO A 122 1.50 -11.22 -15.11
CA PRO A 122 2.71 -11.14 -15.94
C PRO A 122 2.50 -11.59 -17.40
N ALA A 123 3.29 -11.07 -18.35
CA ALA A 123 3.06 -11.30 -19.78
C ALA A 123 3.14 -12.80 -20.18
N ASP A 124 3.98 -13.54 -19.47
CA ASP A 124 4.24 -14.98 -19.61
C ASP A 124 3.57 -15.80 -18.48
N TYR A 125 2.61 -15.22 -17.76
CA TYR A 125 2.00 -15.89 -16.63
C TYR A 125 1.34 -17.20 -17.06
N GLU A 126 1.81 -18.28 -16.44
CA GLU A 126 1.17 -19.59 -16.49
C GLU A 126 0.95 -20.10 -15.06
N PRO A 127 -0.25 -20.63 -14.71
CA PRO A 127 -0.51 -21.13 -13.36
C PRO A 127 0.45 -22.24 -12.91
N MET A 128 1.13 -22.94 -13.82
CA MET A 128 2.14 -23.93 -13.44
C MET A 128 3.47 -23.30 -13.04
N LEU A 129 3.80 -22.13 -13.61
CA LEU A 129 5.05 -21.39 -13.47
C LEU A 129 4.79 -19.93 -13.08
N PRO A 130 4.20 -19.66 -11.89
CA PRO A 130 3.90 -18.30 -11.49
C PRO A 130 5.17 -17.52 -11.14
N VAL A 131 5.13 -16.22 -11.42
CA VAL A 131 6.21 -15.27 -11.13
C VAL A 131 5.74 -14.30 -10.06
N PHE A 132 6.64 -13.91 -9.15
CA PHE A 132 6.35 -12.88 -8.15
C PHE A 132 6.45 -11.48 -8.79
N PRO A 133 5.36 -10.68 -8.79
CA PRO A 133 5.38 -9.33 -9.32
C PRO A 133 5.89 -8.33 -8.26
N GLY A 134 7.22 -8.19 -8.18
CA GLY A 134 7.86 -7.21 -7.30
C GLY A 134 7.81 -5.76 -7.85
N PRO A 135 8.36 -4.79 -7.11
CA PRO A 135 8.37 -3.37 -7.48
C PRO A 135 9.27 -3.04 -8.68
N ARG A 136 10.14 -3.97 -9.09
CA ARG A 136 11.23 -3.71 -10.04
C ARG A 136 10.77 -3.08 -11.35
N SER A 137 9.70 -3.60 -11.96
CA SER A 137 9.17 -3.07 -13.23
C SER A 137 8.71 -1.62 -13.12
N CYS A 138 8.10 -1.25 -11.99
CA CYS A 138 7.66 0.12 -11.72
C CYS A 138 8.86 1.05 -11.50
N LEU A 139 9.88 0.58 -10.78
CA LEU A 139 11.08 1.36 -10.49
C LEU A 139 11.91 1.61 -11.75
N ASP A 140 12.07 0.60 -12.59
CA ASP A 140 12.83 0.71 -13.83
C ASP A 140 12.10 1.65 -14.82
N ALA A 141 10.77 1.49 -14.99
CA ALA A 141 9.97 2.40 -15.81
C ALA A 141 10.05 3.87 -15.33
N ALA A 142 10.02 4.10 -14.02
CA ALA A 142 10.17 5.44 -13.46
C ALA A 142 11.52 6.07 -13.80
N ARG A 143 12.61 5.30 -13.73
CA ARG A 143 13.96 5.76 -14.09
C ARG A 143 14.10 6.06 -15.57
N GLU A 144 13.36 5.33 -16.40
CA GLU A 144 13.23 5.58 -17.84
C GLU A 144 12.33 6.79 -18.15
N GLY A 145 11.75 7.43 -17.13
CA GLY A 145 10.93 8.63 -17.25
C GLY A 145 9.46 8.36 -17.56
N GLU A 146 8.98 7.11 -17.45
CA GLU A 146 7.57 6.81 -17.64
C GLU A 146 6.72 7.36 -16.47
N PRO A 147 5.69 8.18 -16.76
CA PRO A 147 4.88 8.79 -15.73
C PRO A 147 3.81 7.83 -15.18
N GLY A 148 3.17 8.26 -14.10
CA GLY A 148 1.96 7.62 -13.56
C GLY A 148 2.22 6.34 -12.78
N ILE A 149 3.40 6.18 -12.16
CA ILE A 149 3.68 5.05 -11.26
C ILE A 149 2.91 5.19 -9.94
N GLY A 150 2.83 6.42 -9.42
CA GLY A 150 1.99 6.76 -8.27
C GLY A 150 0.52 6.85 -8.65
N CYS A 151 -0.10 5.73 -9.05
CA CYS A 151 -1.44 5.67 -9.65
C CYS A 151 -2.60 5.36 -8.67
N LEU A 152 -2.32 4.98 -7.43
CA LEU A 152 -3.36 4.62 -6.47
C LEU A 152 -4.08 5.86 -5.94
N ARG A 153 -5.40 5.81 -5.79
CA ARG A 153 -6.22 6.93 -5.33
C ARG A 153 -7.27 6.48 -4.33
N ALA A 154 -7.59 7.35 -3.39
CA ALA A 154 -8.76 7.19 -2.54
C ALA A 154 -10.04 7.26 -3.38
N PRO A 155 -11.02 6.37 -3.18
CA PRO A 155 -12.32 6.53 -3.81
C PRO A 155 -13.05 7.75 -3.21
N ALA A 156 -13.90 8.38 -4.03
CA ALA A 156 -14.56 9.63 -3.69
C ALA A 156 -15.45 9.54 -2.43
N ASP A 157 -16.04 8.38 -2.18
CA ASP A 157 -16.93 8.17 -1.04
C ASP A 157 -16.14 8.14 0.27
N GLU A 158 -14.98 7.48 0.29
CA GLU A 158 -14.07 7.51 1.42
C GLU A 158 -13.46 8.89 1.65
N LEU A 159 -13.16 9.66 0.60
CA LEU A 159 -12.75 11.06 0.75
C LEU A 159 -13.83 11.87 1.49
N ARG A 160 -15.11 11.76 1.08
CA ARG A 160 -16.23 12.44 1.76
C ARG A 160 -16.39 11.97 3.21
N ALA A 161 -16.19 10.68 3.48
CA ALA A 161 -16.26 10.15 4.84
C ALA A 161 -15.15 10.72 5.73
N ILE A 162 -13.92 10.83 5.22
CA ILE A 162 -12.80 11.44 5.95
C ILE A 162 -13.00 12.94 6.12
N ASP A 163 -13.53 13.65 5.13
CA ASP A 163 -13.82 15.09 5.24
C ASP A 163 -14.85 15.35 6.35
N ALA A 164 -15.92 14.54 6.40
CA ALA A 164 -16.92 14.61 7.47
C ALA A 164 -16.31 14.30 8.83
N TRP A 165 -15.52 13.23 8.94
CA TRP A 165 -14.82 12.86 10.18
C TRP A 165 -13.83 13.96 10.63
N ALA A 166 -13.06 14.53 9.71
CA ALA A 166 -12.07 15.55 10.02
C ALA A 166 -12.72 16.85 10.52
N SER A 167 -13.88 17.22 9.96
CA SER A 167 -14.63 18.40 10.39
C SER A 167 -15.01 18.37 11.88
N THR A 168 -15.26 17.18 12.45
CA THR A 168 -15.67 17.02 13.84
C THR A 168 -14.50 16.77 14.80
N HIS A 169 -13.40 16.17 14.33
CA HIS A 169 -12.26 15.79 15.20
C HIS A 169 -11.08 16.75 15.11
N ILE A 170 -10.85 17.35 13.93
CA ILE A 170 -9.65 18.15 13.64
C ILE A 170 -9.95 19.64 13.74
N GLY A 171 -11.14 20.07 13.32
CA GLY A 171 -11.52 21.48 13.27
C GLY A 171 -10.71 22.24 12.22
N SER A 172 -10.23 23.44 12.54
CA SER A 172 -9.42 24.28 11.65
C SER A 172 -7.93 23.91 11.58
N ARG A 173 -7.49 22.92 12.37
CA ARG A 173 -6.09 22.49 12.44
C ARG A 173 -5.70 21.67 11.21
N ARG A 174 -4.41 21.62 10.93
CA ARG A 174 -3.82 20.76 9.90
C ARG A 174 -3.62 19.35 10.45
N MET A 175 -4.19 18.36 9.76
CA MET A 175 -4.10 16.95 10.13
C MET A 175 -2.70 16.38 9.85
N VAL A 176 -2.01 15.91 10.90
CA VAL A 176 -0.71 15.21 10.78
C VAL A 176 -0.93 13.74 11.08
N VAL A 177 -0.92 12.91 10.05
CA VAL A 177 -1.22 11.48 10.20
C VAL A 177 0.05 10.71 10.52
N ILE A 178 0.04 9.91 11.58
CA ILE A 178 1.18 9.11 12.03
C ILE A 178 0.79 7.63 11.97
N THR A 179 1.44 6.86 11.10
CA THR A 179 1.23 5.42 10.96
C THR A 179 2.24 4.65 11.80
N LEU A 180 1.74 3.92 12.79
CA LEU A 180 2.57 3.11 13.68
C LEU A 180 2.67 1.67 13.20
N ARG A 181 3.80 1.03 13.54
CA ARG A 181 3.98 -0.43 13.44
C ARG A 181 4.31 -0.97 14.81
N ARG A 182 3.54 -1.97 15.27
CA ARG A 182 3.72 -2.71 16.52
C ARG A 182 3.43 -4.18 16.30
N TYR A 183 4.26 -4.78 15.44
CA TYR A 183 4.07 -6.14 14.97
C TYR A 183 4.97 -7.12 15.72
N GLY A 184 4.43 -8.30 16.07
CA GLY A 184 5.14 -9.32 16.84
C GLY A 184 6.27 -10.01 16.06
N PHE A 185 6.21 -10.02 14.72
CA PHE A 185 7.28 -10.54 13.88
C PHE A 185 8.26 -9.43 13.49
N MET A 186 9.55 -9.64 13.77
CA MET A 186 10.63 -8.68 13.57
C MET A 186 10.37 -7.36 14.31
N PRO A 187 10.43 -7.37 15.66
CA PRO A 187 10.11 -6.21 16.47
C PRO A 187 11.10 -5.06 16.32
N ALA A 188 12.34 -5.29 15.89
CA ALA A 188 13.32 -4.23 15.64
C ALA A 188 12.85 -3.20 14.58
N ARG A 189 11.96 -3.62 13.68
CA ARG A 189 11.29 -2.75 12.71
C ARG A 189 10.15 -1.93 13.29
N ASN A 190 9.75 -2.11 14.55
CA ASN A 190 8.64 -1.35 15.12
C ASN A 190 8.99 0.12 15.31
N SER A 191 7.94 0.93 15.37
CA SER A 191 8.04 2.36 15.66
C SER A 191 8.60 2.58 17.06
N ASN A 192 9.51 3.53 17.20
CA ASN A 192 9.98 4.04 18.49
C ASN A 192 8.87 4.86 19.16
N MET A 193 7.98 4.17 19.85
CA MET A 193 6.79 4.77 20.47
C MET A 193 7.10 6.03 21.31
N PRO A 194 8.08 6.03 22.24
CA PRO A 194 8.45 7.24 22.96
C PRO A 194 8.78 8.44 22.07
N ALA A 195 9.53 8.23 20.98
CA ALA A 195 9.91 9.30 20.06
C ALA A 195 8.73 9.87 19.28
N TRP A 196 7.84 9.01 18.76
CA TRP A 196 6.63 9.44 18.05
C TRP A 196 5.67 10.21 18.95
N ILE A 197 5.52 9.78 20.21
CA ILE A 197 4.69 10.48 21.20
C ILE A 197 5.31 11.82 21.59
N ALA A 198 6.61 11.86 21.86
CA ALA A 198 7.31 13.09 22.19
C ALA A 198 7.24 14.12 21.04
N PHE A 199 7.40 13.67 19.79
CA PHE A 199 7.18 14.50 18.61
C PHE A 199 5.73 15.02 18.55
N ALA A 200 4.72 14.15 18.68
CA ALA A 200 3.33 14.57 18.58
C ALA A 200 2.95 15.59 19.67
N ARG A 201 3.50 15.46 20.89
CA ARG A 201 3.32 16.45 21.98
C ARG A 201 4.02 17.79 21.70
N SER A 202 5.09 17.78 20.92
CA SER A 202 5.86 19.00 20.59
C SER A 202 5.20 19.86 19.51
N LEU A 203 4.19 19.33 18.80
CA LEU A 203 3.48 20.08 17.76
C LEU A 203 2.69 21.24 18.38
N ASP A 204 2.68 22.37 17.67
CA ASP A 204 1.81 23.50 18.00
C ASP A 204 0.33 23.08 17.88
N ALA A 205 -0.30 22.86 19.03
CA ALA A 205 -1.68 22.38 19.13
C ALA A 205 -2.73 23.35 18.56
N SER A 206 -2.38 24.62 18.35
CA SER A 206 -3.25 25.60 17.68
C SER A 206 -3.23 25.44 16.16
N ARG A 207 -2.16 24.87 15.60
CA ARG A 207 -1.96 24.70 14.15
C ARG A 207 -2.14 23.27 13.68
N TYR A 208 -1.73 22.29 14.46
CA TYR A 208 -1.65 20.89 14.05
C TYR A 208 -2.48 19.98 14.95
N CYS A 209 -3.03 18.93 14.36
CA CYS A 209 -3.67 17.84 15.08
C CYS A 209 -3.01 16.51 14.67
N PRO A 210 -2.21 15.89 15.56
CA PRO A 210 -1.68 14.55 15.31
C PRO A 210 -2.80 13.52 15.37
N VAL A 211 -2.90 12.69 14.33
CA VAL A 211 -3.84 11.58 14.20
C VAL A 211 -3.06 10.28 14.06
N PHE A 212 -3.19 9.38 15.02
CA PHE A 212 -2.50 8.10 14.99
C PHE A 212 -3.33 7.03 14.28
N ILE A 213 -2.69 6.30 13.36
CA ILE A 213 -3.16 5.01 12.86
C ILE A 213 -2.36 3.94 13.61
N PRO A 214 -2.99 3.18 14.52
CA PRO A 214 -2.31 2.13 15.27
C PRO A 214 -2.01 0.91 14.40
N ASP A 215 -1.22 -0.01 14.93
CA ASP A 215 -1.09 -1.34 14.34
C ASP A 215 -2.45 -2.06 14.40
N THR A 216 -2.76 -2.84 13.37
CA THR A 216 -4.03 -3.58 13.27
C THR A 216 -4.23 -4.51 14.48
N HIS A 217 -3.17 -5.14 15.00
CA HIS A 217 -3.29 -6.02 16.17
C HIS A 217 -3.71 -5.25 17.44
N ASP A 218 -3.12 -4.06 17.66
CA ASP A 218 -3.40 -3.22 18.82
C ASP A 218 -4.87 -2.74 18.85
N THR A 219 -5.52 -2.59 17.69
CA THR A 219 -6.95 -2.22 17.66
C THR A 219 -7.88 -3.28 18.25
N ILE A 220 -7.45 -4.55 18.26
CA ILE A 220 -8.20 -5.65 18.88
C ILE A 220 -7.72 -5.89 20.30
N ALA A 221 -6.40 -5.94 20.51
CA ALA A 221 -5.81 -6.26 21.81
C ALA A 221 -6.01 -5.14 22.85
N GLY A 222 -6.23 -3.91 22.38
CA GLY A 222 -6.36 -2.71 23.21
C GLY A 222 -5.30 -1.69 22.81
N LEU A 223 -5.75 -0.44 22.61
CA LEU A 223 -4.86 0.63 22.19
C LEU A 223 -3.81 0.92 23.27
N PRO A 224 -2.55 1.22 22.88
CA PRO A 224 -1.50 1.64 23.80
C PRO A 224 -1.96 2.82 24.67
N THR A 225 -1.66 2.78 25.96
CA THR A 225 -2.11 3.80 26.91
C THR A 225 -1.50 5.17 26.61
N GLU A 226 -0.33 5.19 25.98
CA GLU A 226 0.37 6.39 25.52
C GLU A 226 -0.42 7.17 24.46
N LEU A 227 -1.37 6.53 23.76
CA LEU A 227 -2.21 7.15 22.75
C LEU A 227 -3.48 7.80 23.29
N ARG A 228 -3.79 7.65 24.59
CA ARG A 228 -5.06 8.10 25.19
C ARG A 228 -5.35 9.59 25.03
N ASP A 229 -4.31 10.42 25.00
CA ASP A 229 -4.43 11.88 24.91
C ASP A 229 -4.49 12.38 23.45
N PHE A 230 -4.45 11.48 22.48
CA PHE A 230 -4.39 11.81 21.06
C PHE A 230 -5.65 11.40 20.30
N THR A 231 -5.84 12.01 19.14
CA THR A 231 -6.80 11.51 18.17
C THR A 231 -6.24 10.23 17.56
N VAL A 232 -7.01 9.14 17.64
CA VAL A 232 -6.67 7.83 17.05
C VAL A 232 -7.77 7.46 16.06
N PHE A 233 -7.38 6.96 14.89
CA PHE A 233 -8.31 6.53 13.85
C PHE A 233 -8.11 5.04 13.53
N PRO A 234 -8.62 4.13 14.39
CA PRO A 234 -8.40 2.69 14.24
C PRO A 234 -9.08 2.09 13.00
N GLU A 235 -10.10 2.73 12.44
CA GLU A 235 -10.81 2.27 11.24
C GLU A 235 -9.86 2.21 10.03
N ALA A 236 -8.92 3.15 9.91
CA ALA A 236 -7.88 3.10 8.89
C ALA A 236 -6.88 1.95 9.11
N ALA A 237 -6.88 1.27 10.27
CA ALA A 237 -6.09 0.06 10.46
C ALA A 237 -6.63 -1.15 9.67
N TRP A 238 -7.92 -1.14 9.34
CA TRP A 238 -8.65 -2.24 8.72
C TRP A 238 -9.16 -1.94 7.31
N ASN A 239 -9.47 -0.67 7.02
CA ASN A 239 -10.05 -0.27 5.75
C ASN A 239 -9.01 0.49 4.90
N ILE A 240 -8.54 -0.15 3.83
CA ILE A 240 -7.51 0.40 2.95
C ILE A 240 -7.98 1.67 2.24
N ALA A 241 -9.24 1.72 1.80
CA ALA A 241 -9.78 2.89 1.11
C ALA A 241 -9.90 4.09 2.06
N LEU A 242 -10.36 3.88 3.30
CA LEU A 242 -10.37 4.93 4.33
C LEU A 242 -8.97 5.38 4.72
N ARG A 243 -8.00 4.46 4.84
CA ARG A 243 -6.60 4.81 5.07
C ARG A 243 -6.04 5.68 3.95
N MET A 244 -6.31 5.31 2.69
CA MET A 244 -5.87 6.09 1.53
C MET A 244 -6.50 7.49 1.52
N ALA A 245 -7.80 7.59 1.81
CA ALA A 245 -8.49 8.88 1.92
C ALA A 245 -7.89 9.75 3.04
N LEU A 246 -7.61 9.15 4.20
CA LEU A 246 -6.96 9.84 5.30
C LEU A 246 -5.58 10.37 4.90
N TYR A 247 -4.80 9.57 4.16
CA TYR A 247 -3.51 9.99 3.63
C TYR A 247 -3.60 11.13 2.63
N GLU A 248 -4.58 11.12 1.71
CA GLU A 248 -4.78 12.20 0.75
C GLU A 248 -5.23 13.51 1.41
N ARG A 249 -6.02 13.44 2.48
CA ARG A 249 -6.50 14.63 3.21
C ARG A 249 -5.52 15.17 4.24
N ALA A 250 -4.51 14.39 4.61
CA ALA A 250 -3.51 14.82 5.58
C ALA A 250 -2.69 16.00 5.06
N PHE A 251 -2.34 16.91 5.97
CA PHE A 251 -1.33 17.93 5.68
C PHE A 251 0.03 17.27 5.40
N VAL A 252 0.41 16.31 6.25
CA VAL A 252 1.60 15.45 6.11
C VAL A 252 1.27 14.07 6.69
N ASN A 253 1.81 13.03 6.04
CA ASN A 253 1.82 11.66 6.55
C ASN A 253 3.22 11.27 7.00
N LEU A 254 3.32 10.75 8.22
CA LEU A 254 4.57 10.27 8.79
C LEU A 254 4.42 8.80 9.16
N GLY A 255 5.50 8.06 9.00
CA GLY A 255 5.55 6.67 9.40
C GLY A 255 6.95 6.12 9.19
N ILE A 256 7.11 4.84 9.49
CA ILE A 256 8.35 4.11 9.21
C ILE A 256 8.17 3.17 8.02
N ASN A 257 9.23 2.49 7.59
CA ASN A 257 9.15 1.45 6.55
C ASN A 257 8.27 0.27 6.98
N THR A 258 6.99 0.36 6.63
CA THR A 258 5.96 -0.64 6.87
C THR A 258 5.04 -0.73 5.65
N GLY A 259 4.43 -1.91 5.44
CA GLY A 259 3.58 -2.19 4.29
C GLY A 259 2.52 -1.12 4.00
N PRO A 260 1.73 -0.67 5.00
CA PRO A 260 0.74 0.39 4.82
C PRO A 260 1.24 1.67 4.16
N MET A 261 2.51 2.06 4.38
CA MET A 261 3.08 3.26 3.77
C MET A 261 3.21 3.14 2.24
N GLY A 262 3.13 1.92 1.69
CA GLY A 262 3.02 1.71 0.25
C GLY A 262 1.83 2.42 -0.41
N LEU A 263 0.74 2.68 0.34
CA LEU A 263 -0.39 3.48 -0.15
C LEU A 263 0.04 4.94 -0.39
N ALA A 264 0.84 5.51 0.52
CA ALA A 264 1.38 6.86 0.37
C ALA A 264 2.42 6.91 -0.75
N TRP A 265 3.31 5.90 -0.83
CA TRP A 265 4.35 5.81 -1.86
C TRP A 265 3.79 5.79 -3.27
N LEU A 266 2.71 5.04 -3.49
CA LEU A 266 2.09 4.84 -4.80
C LEU A 266 0.91 5.79 -5.06
N ASN A 267 0.85 6.91 -4.34
CA ASN A 267 -0.12 7.96 -4.56
C ASN A 267 0.56 9.32 -4.63
N GLU A 268 0.71 9.87 -5.83
CA GLU A 268 1.42 11.14 -6.05
C GLU A 268 0.77 12.35 -5.35
N ARG A 269 -0.50 12.24 -4.93
CA ARG A 269 -1.22 13.29 -4.17
C ARG A 269 -0.86 13.32 -2.70
N VAL A 270 -0.27 12.24 -2.18
CA VAL A 270 0.02 12.08 -0.76
C VAL A 270 1.37 12.71 -0.44
N ARG A 271 1.37 13.59 0.57
CA ARG A 271 2.58 14.20 1.11
C ARG A 271 3.08 13.35 2.26
N TYR A 272 4.33 12.88 2.20
CA TYR A 272 4.83 11.96 3.22
C TYR A 272 6.32 12.05 3.50
N ALA A 273 6.70 11.69 4.73
CA ALA A 273 8.02 11.19 5.06
C ALA A 273 7.90 9.75 5.60
N THR A 274 8.65 8.83 5.01
CA THR A 274 8.83 7.47 5.54
C THR A 274 10.24 7.38 6.12
N LEU A 275 10.35 7.17 7.42
CA LEU A 275 11.61 7.05 8.14
C LEU A 275 12.02 5.58 8.29
N LYS A 276 13.24 5.35 8.79
CA LYS A 276 13.72 4.01 9.15
C LYS A 276 13.56 3.02 7.99
N ILE A 277 14.05 3.43 6.82
CA ILE A 277 14.00 2.62 5.59
C ILE A 277 14.80 1.33 5.77
N GLU A 278 15.99 1.44 6.35
CA GLU A 278 16.82 0.31 6.70
C GLU A 278 16.63 -0.09 8.17
N THR A 279 16.70 -1.39 8.44
CA THR A 279 16.92 -1.93 9.77
C THR A 279 17.89 -3.08 9.62
N ALA A 280 19.19 -2.80 9.74
CA ALA A 280 20.28 -3.71 9.37
C ALA A 280 20.23 -5.07 10.09
N GLU A 281 19.66 -5.12 11.30
CA GLU A 281 19.50 -6.35 12.09
C GLU A 281 18.37 -7.27 11.60
N VAL A 282 17.55 -6.81 10.64
CA VAL A 282 16.39 -7.56 10.14
C VAL A 282 16.62 -7.91 8.65
N PRO A 283 16.73 -9.20 8.29
CA PRO A 283 17.08 -9.62 6.92
C PRO A 283 16.24 -8.95 5.82
N GLN A 284 14.94 -8.81 6.05
CA GLN A 284 13.93 -8.24 5.15
C GLN A 284 13.91 -6.71 5.14
N ALA A 285 14.81 -6.06 5.86
CA ALA A 285 14.99 -4.61 5.89
C ALA A 285 16.48 -4.22 5.82
N THR A 286 17.37 -5.15 5.47
CA THR A 286 18.77 -4.84 5.18
C THR A 286 18.89 -4.07 3.88
N LEU A 287 19.96 -3.28 3.75
CA LEU A 287 20.26 -2.60 2.50
C LEU A 287 20.33 -3.56 1.29
N GLY A 288 20.98 -4.71 1.46
CA GLY A 288 21.11 -5.71 0.39
C GLY A 288 19.76 -6.26 -0.07
N PHE A 289 18.85 -6.53 0.87
CA PHE A 289 17.48 -6.95 0.53
C PHE A 289 16.72 -5.85 -0.20
N ILE A 290 16.78 -4.61 0.28
CA ILE A 290 16.14 -3.45 -0.34
C ILE A 290 16.65 -3.25 -1.79
N GLN A 291 17.96 -3.33 -2.00
CA GLN A 291 18.57 -3.23 -3.33
C GLN A 291 18.20 -4.39 -4.25
N SER A 292 17.97 -5.59 -3.71
CA SER A 292 17.54 -6.75 -4.51
C SER A 292 16.18 -6.55 -5.19
N PHE A 293 15.30 -5.71 -4.61
CA PHE A 293 14.04 -5.29 -5.23
C PHE A 293 14.20 -4.14 -6.23
N GLY A 294 15.41 -3.59 -6.35
CA GLY A 294 15.74 -2.48 -7.25
C GLY A 294 15.58 -1.10 -6.63
N PHE A 295 15.43 -0.96 -5.32
CA PHE A 295 15.46 0.36 -4.65
C PHE A 295 16.90 0.88 -4.51
N GLU A 296 17.07 2.19 -4.48
CA GLU A 296 18.39 2.83 -4.36
C GLU A 296 18.65 3.33 -2.94
N ALA A 297 19.81 2.94 -2.39
CA ALA A 297 20.30 3.38 -1.09
C ALA A 297 20.34 4.91 -0.99
N GLY A 298 19.88 5.45 0.14
CA GLY A 298 19.96 6.90 0.43
C GLY A 298 19.06 7.79 -0.43
N LYS A 299 18.22 7.21 -1.31
CA LYS A 299 17.32 7.95 -2.19
C LYS A 299 15.86 7.71 -1.82
N SER A 300 15.01 8.64 -2.23
CA SER A 300 13.57 8.41 -2.31
C SER A 300 13.23 7.64 -3.59
N LEU A 301 11.97 7.24 -3.75
CA LEU A 301 11.51 6.56 -4.96
C LEU A 301 11.81 7.41 -6.20
N PRO A 302 12.16 6.80 -7.34
CA PRO A 302 12.54 7.53 -8.56
C PRO A 302 11.40 8.36 -9.16
N PHE A 303 10.17 8.14 -8.71
CA PHE A 303 8.96 8.88 -9.08
C PHE A 303 8.36 9.69 -7.91
N ALA A 304 9.10 9.84 -6.80
CA ALA A 304 8.65 10.63 -5.66
C ALA A 304 8.51 12.11 -6.06
N THR A 305 7.41 12.75 -5.64
CA THR A 305 7.23 14.19 -5.84
C THR A 305 8.11 14.99 -4.88
N ALA A 306 8.19 16.32 -5.07
CA ALA A 306 8.92 17.21 -4.16
C ALA A 306 8.42 17.15 -2.70
N LEU A 307 7.20 16.64 -2.48
CA LEU A 307 6.54 16.54 -1.18
C LEU A 307 6.54 15.11 -0.62
N GLN A 308 7.38 14.23 -1.18
CA GLN A 308 7.51 12.83 -0.79
C GLN A 308 8.98 12.52 -0.53
N GLU A 309 9.28 11.98 0.67
CA GLU A 309 10.65 11.61 0.99
C GLU A 309 10.77 10.30 1.79
N TRP A 310 11.85 9.59 1.51
CA TRP A 310 12.39 8.50 2.32
C TRP A 310 13.57 9.02 3.13
N VAL A 311 13.53 8.78 4.42
CA VAL A 311 14.52 9.22 5.42
C VAL A 311 15.19 7.96 5.95
N TRP A 312 16.49 7.84 5.69
CA TRP A 312 17.25 6.60 5.91
C TRP A 312 17.77 6.48 7.34
N GLU A 313 17.59 7.51 8.15
CA GLU A 313 17.86 7.51 9.58
C GLU A 313 16.73 6.85 10.40
N ASP A 314 17.07 6.39 11.60
CA ASP A 314 16.12 5.87 12.58
C ASP A 314 15.07 6.91 13.00
N ASP A 315 13.94 6.42 13.51
CA ASP A 315 12.80 7.21 13.96
C ASP A 315 12.97 7.80 15.37
N THR A 316 14.07 8.52 15.56
CA THR A 316 14.30 9.35 16.76
C THR A 316 13.44 10.62 16.71
N GLN A 317 13.13 11.21 17.87
CA GLN A 317 12.29 12.42 17.94
C GLN A 317 12.85 13.55 17.07
N GLU A 318 14.17 13.76 17.12
CA GLU A 318 14.84 14.79 16.34
C GLU A 318 14.78 14.52 14.83
N CYS A 319 14.92 13.27 14.42
CA CYS A 319 14.78 12.88 13.01
C CYS A 319 13.34 13.10 12.51
N ILE A 320 12.34 12.70 13.29
CA ILE A 320 10.91 12.89 12.98
C ILE A 320 10.61 14.39 12.83
N ALA A 321 11.02 15.21 13.80
CA ALA A 321 10.84 16.66 13.78
C ALA A 321 11.51 17.30 12.55
N ARG A 322 12.76 16.93 12.26
CA ARG A 322 13.51 17.43 11.10
C ARG A 322 12.80 17.09 9.78
N ALA A 323 12.28 15.87 9.63
CA ALA A 323 11.53 15.46 8.45
C ALA A 323 10.21 16.24 8.30
N PHE A 324 9.46 16.38 9.39
CA PHE A 324 8.23 17.17 9.41
C PHE A 324 8.46 18.63 9.04
N GLU A 325 9.49 19.28 9.60
CA GLU A 325 9.84 20.67 9.31
C GLU A 325 10.29 20.88 7.85
N ARG A 326 11.09 19.96 7.29
CA ARG A 326 11.47 20.01 5.87
C ARG A 326 10.24 19.94 4.98
N LEU A 327 9.35 18.97 5.19
CA LEU A 327 8.13 18.83 4.40
C LEU A 327 7.20 20.01 4.57
N THR A 328 6.98 20.49 5.80
CA THR A 328 6.16 21.66 6.09
C THR A 328 6.65 22.87 5.30
N ARG A 329 7.96 23.15 5.30
CA ARG A 329 8.55 24.23 4.50
C ARG A 329 8.31 24.05 3.01
N ARG A 330 8.46 22.83 2.47
CA ARG A 330 8.20 22.56 1.04
C ARG A 330 6.73 22.75 0.67
N ILE A 331 5.81 22.34 1.56
CA ILE A 331 4.37 22.51 1.35
C ILE A 331 3.99 23.98 1.38
N GLU A 332 4.49 24.74 2.36
CA GLU A 332 4.18 26.18 2.50
C GLU A 332 4.82 27.02 1.39
N ALA A 333 5.93 26.56 0.81
CA ALA A 333 6.56 27.18 -0.36
C ALA A 333 5.85 26.86 -1.69
N CYS A 334 4.85 25.96 -1.70
CA CYS A 334 4.11 25.56 -2.91
C CYS A 334 2.60 25.84 -2.72
N PRO A 335 2.13 27.09 -2.94
CA PRO A 335 0.75 27.49 -2.68
C PRO A 335 -0.28 26.70 -3.52
N ASP A 336 0.10 26.27 -4.71
CA ASP A 336 -0.79 25.56 -5.66
C ASP A 336 -1.12 24.12 -5.23
N ALA A 337 -0.46 23.58 -4.19
CA ALA A 337 -0.76 22.26 -3.68
C ALA A 337 -1.98 22.23 -2.73
N VAL A 338 -2.49 23.39 -2.27
CA VAL A 338 -3.44 23.47 -1.15
C VAL A 338 -4.92 23.36 -1.56
N VAL A 339 -5.27 23.43 -2.84
CA VAL A 339 -6.69 23.47 -3.25
C VAL A 339 -6.97 22.64 -4.49
N GLN A 340 -7.32 21.37 -4.31
CA GLN A 340 -8.39 20.74 -5.08
C GLN A 340 -9.21 19.89 -4.09
N SER A 341 -10.22 20.56 -3.51
CA SER A 341 -11.26 19.99 -2.65
C SER A 341 -12.07 18.92 -3.38
#